data_AF-A0A953VJH8-F1
#
_entry.id   AF-A0A953VJH8-F1
#
_cell.length_a   1.000
_cell.length_b   1.000
_cell.length_c   1.000
_cell.angle_alpha   90.00
_cell.angle_beta   90.00
_cell.angle_gamma   90.00
#
_symmetry.space_group_name_H-M   'P 1'
#
loop_
_entity.id
_entity.type
_entity.pdbx_description
1 polymer ?
#
loop_
_entity_poly.entity_id
_entity_poly.type
_entity_poly.pdbx_seq_one_letter_code
_entity_poly.pdbx_strand_id
1 'polypeptide(L)' 'MGSCNPQRDIPGFVAAYRTGRLPLDRLITHRLKLSGINIALERMAASQALRQIMTP' A
#
# COMPACT_ATOMS: atom_id res chain seq x y z
N MET A 1 -2.31 3.90 22.67
CA MET A 1 -1.76 4.14 21.33
C MET A 1 -2.91 4.12 20.34
N GLY A 2 -3.21 5.25 19.72
CA GLY A 2 -4.44 5.47 18.93
C GLY A 2 -4.74 6.96 18.73
N SER A 3 -3.69 7.78 18.56
CA SER A 3 -3.78 9.25 18.47
C SER A 3 -3.68 9.78 17.03
N CYS A 4 -3.70 8.87 16.05
CA CYS A 4 -3.66 9.24 14.64
C CYS A 4 -4.97 9.93 14.27
N ASN A 5 -4.89 11.17 13.82
CA ASN A 5 -5.99 11.87 13.18
C ASN A 5 -5.71 11.87 11.67
N PRO A 6 -6.45 11.06 10.87
CA PRO A 6 -6.20 10.93 9.44
C PRO A 6 -6.19 12.27 8.68
N GLN A 7 -7.08 13.21 9.04
CA GLN A 7 -7.16 14.50 8.37
C GLN A 7 -5.92 15.36 8.60
N ARG A 8 -5.29 15.23 9.77
CA ARG A 8 -4.04 15.94 10.13
C ARG A 8 -2.80 15.22 9.64
N ASP A 9 -2.75 13.90 9.81
CA ASP A 9 -1.50 13.12 9.70
C ASP A 9 -1.23 12.66 8.26
N ILE A 10 -2.28 12.30 7.49
CA ILE A 10 -2.13 11.83 6.10
C ILE A 10 -1.48 12.89 5.20
N PRO A 11 -1.88 14.18 5.24
CA PRO A 11 -1.21 15.21 4.43
C PRO A 11 0.31 15.28 4.65
N GLY A 12 0.76 15.12 5.91
CA GLY A 12 2.18 15.06 6.26
C GLY A 12 2.90 13.85 5.65
N PHE A 13 2.29 12.67 5.72
CA PHE A 13 2.86 11.46 5.09
C PHE A 13 2.93 11.55 3.57
N VAL A 14 1.92 12.15 2.92
CA VAL A 14 1.94 12.40 1.47
C VAL A 14 3.06 13.35 1.09
N ALA A 15 3.28 14.42 1.87
CA ALA A 15 4.41 15.33 1.65
C ALA A 15 5.76 14.63 1.82
N ALA A 16 5.91 13.78 2.84
CA ALA A 16 7.11 12.98 3.05
C ALA A 16 7.38 12.00 1.90
N TYR A 17 6.34 11.37 1.36
CA TYR A 17 6.43 10.52 0.16
C TYR A 17 6.87 11.32 -1.07
N ARG A 18 6.21 12.45 -1.36
CA ARG A 18 6.53 13.32 -2.52
C ARG A 18 7.93 13.91 -2.47
N THR A 19 8.48 14.15 -1.27
CA THR A 19 9.84 14.64 -1.06
C THR A 19 10.90 13.53 -1.00
N GLY A 20 10.51 12.27 -1.21
CA GLY A 20 11.41 11.11 -1.22
C GLY A 20 11.85 10.63 0.17
N ARG A 21 11.33 11.23 1.25
CA ARG A 21 11.65 10.85 2.65
C ARG A 21 10.92 9.58 3.11
N LEU A 22 9.89 9.16 2.37
CA LEU A 22 9.14 7.94 2.64
C LEU A 22 9.09 7.07 1.37
N PRO A 23 9.98 6.07 1.20
CA PRO A 23 10.10 5.30 -0.03
C PRO A 23 9.05 4.18 -0.16
N LEU A 24 7.77 4.55 -0.23
CA LEU A 24 6.64 3.61 -0.22
C LEU A 24 6.63 2.64 -1.41
N ASP A 25 7.13 3.06 -2.57
CA ASP A 25 7.13 2.22 -3.77
C ASP A 25 7.91 0.92 -3.58
N ARG A 26 8.92 0.92 -2.70
CA ARG A 26 9.71 -0.28 -2.38
C ARG A 26 8.92 -1.35 -1.65
N LEU A 27 7.78 -0.98 -1.05
CA LEU A 27 6.92 -1.90 -0.34
C LEU A 27 5.93 -2.61 -1.28
N ILE A 28 5.69 -2.04 -2.47
CA ILE A 28 4.75 -2.58 -3.46
C ILE A 28 5.39 -3.78 -4.15
N THR A 29 4.93 -4.98 -3.83
CA THR A 29 5.42 -6.20 -4.47
C THR A 29 4.63 -6.56 -5.71
N HIS A 30 3.35 -6.20 -5.78
CA HIS A 30 2.51 -6.52 -6.93
C HIS A 30 1.50 -5.42 -7.27
N ARG A 31 1.17 -5.32 -8.56
CA ARG A 31 0.08 -4.53 -9.11
C ARG A 31 -0.77 -5.45 -9.98
N LEU A 32 -2.07 -5.54 -9.71
CA LEU A 32 -3.00 -6.37 -10.49
C LEU A 32 -4.28 -5.60 -10.78
N LYS A 33 -4.96 -5.96 -11.86
CA LYS A 33 -6.34 -5.51 -12.11
C LYS A 33 -7.29 -6.14 -11.09
N LEU A 34 -8.43 -5.50 -10.86
CA LEU A 34 -9.48 -6.01 -9.97
C LEU A 34 -9.97 -7.41 -10.38
N SER A 35 -9.96 -7.71 -11.69
CA SER A 35 -10.27 -9.06 -12.21
C SER A 35 -9.34 -10.16 -11.68
N GLY A 36 -8.16 -9.81 -11.18
CA GLY A 36 -7.17 -10.72 -10.60
C GLY A 36 -7.27 -10.87 -9.08
N ILE A 37 -8.37 -10.47 -8.45
CA ILE A 37 -8.52 -10.46 -6.99
C ILE A 37 -8.25 -11.82 -6.33
N ASN A 38 -8.70 -12.92 -6.93
CA ASN A 38 -8.48 -14.27 -6.37
C ASN A 38 -6.99 -14.61 -6.29
N ILE A 39 -6.21 -14.27 -7.32
CA ILE A 39 -4.75 -14.47 -7.33
C ILE A 39 -4.10 -13.61 -6.23
N ALA A 40 -4.57 -12.38 -6.04
CA ALA A 40 -4.05 -11.52 -4.99
C ALA A 40 -4.31 -12.09 -3.58
N LEU A 41 -5.50 -12.67 -3.36
CA LEU A 41 -5.85 -13.33 -2.11
C LEU A 41 -5.04 -14.60 -1.87
N GLU A 42 -4.84 -15.44 -2.89
CA GLU A 42 -3.99 -16.62 -2.82
C GLU A 42 -2.54 -16.27 -2.43
N ARG A 43 -1.95 -15.26 -3.08
CA ARG A 43 -0.60 -14.76 -2.75
C ARG A 43 -0.50 -14.22 -1.33
N MET A 44 -1.55 -13.55 -0.85
CA MET A 44 -1.62 -13.07 0.53
C MET A 44 -1.63 -14.23 1.52
N ALA A 45 -2.47 -15.24 1.27
CA ALA A 45 -2.55 -16.44 2.11
C ALA A 45 -1.22 -17.23 2.12
N ALA A 46 -0.54 -17.30 0.99
CA ALA A 46 0.76 -17.96 0.85
C ALA A 46 1.94 -17.13 1.42
N SER A 47 1.69 -15.95 2.00
CA SER A 47 2.75 -15.02 2.47
C SER A 47 3.76 -14.63 1.37
N GLN A 48 3.31 -14.65 0.11
CA GLN A 48 4.12 -14.30 -1.07
C GLN A 48 3.98 -12.83 -1.47
N ALA A 49 3.22 -12.04 -0.71
CA ALA A 49 3.00 -10.63 -0.98
C ALA A 49 3.06 -9.77 0.28
N LEU A 50 3.77 -8.64 0.19
CA LEU A 50 3.83 -7.62 1.24
C LEU A 50 2.74 -6.56 1.03
N ARG A 51 2.77 -5.86 -0.12
CA ARG A 51 1.74 -4.90 -0.53
C ARG A 51 1.35 -5.14 -1.97
N GLN A 52 0.05 -5.28 -2.19
CA GLN A 52 -0.56 -5.44 -3.50
C GLN A 52 -1.46 -4.24 -3.78
N ILE A 53 -1.35 -3.65 -4.97
CA ILE A 53 -2.21 -2.54 -5.41
C ILE A 53 -3.17 -3.06 -6.47
N MET A 54 -4.47 -2.93 -6.20
CA MET A 54 -5.52 -3.23 -7.17
C MET A 54 -5.82 -2.00 -8.00
N THR A 55 -5.78 -2.13 -9.31
CA THR A 55 -6.29 -1.11 -10.25
C THR A 55 -7.65 -1.53 -10.79
N PRO A 56 -8.56 -0.60 -11.08
CA PRO A 56 -9.84 -0.89 -11.74
C PRO A 56 -9.67 -1.74 -13.01
#